data_AF-A0A1V4WLK3-F1
#
_entry.id   AF-A0A1V4WLK3-F1
#
_cell.length_a   1.000
_cell.length_b   1.000
_cell.length_c   1.000
_cell.angle_alpha   90.00
_cell.angle_beta   90.00
_cell.angle_gamma   90.00
#
_symmetry.space_group_name_H-M   'P 1'
#
loop_
_entity.id
_entity.type
_entity.pdbx_description
1 polymer ?
#
loop_
_entity_poly.entity_id
_entity_poly.type
_entity_poly.pdbx_seq_one_letter_code
_entity_poly.pdbx_strand_id
1 'polypeptide(L)'
;MSFPSMEEILAAKKRERERLRNLPFEEKIKIVEEMNKFLAPLHARLDKDNWDMPRRALVRGVRRHRSELWGKKWCYLFPETGKKFHFNTKEEGDAILDRELKDGGLLAT
;
A
#
# COMPACT_ATOMS: atom_id res chain seq x y z
N MET A 1 3.84 21.45 31.26
CA MET A 1 2.78 21.49 30.23
C MET A 1 1.86 20.31 30.48
N SER A 2 0.58 20.53 30.80
CA SER A 2 -0.38 19.43 30.92
C SER A 2 -0.88 19.06 29.53
N PHE A 3 -1.05 17.76 29.28
CA PHE A 3 -1.67 17.29 28.04
C PHE A 3 -3.18 17.57 28.08
N PRO A 4 -3.78 17.98 26.95
CA PRO A 4 -5.22 18.18 26.88
C PRO A 4 -5.97 16.87 27.11
N SER A 5 -7.14 16.98 27.73
CA SER A 5 -8.04 15.85 27.97
C SER A 5 -8.63 15.31 26.68
N MET A 6 -9.14 14.07 26.71
CA MET A 6 -9.80 13.47 25.54
C MET A 6 -11.03 14.29 25.10
N GLU A 7 -11.76 14.88 26.06
CA GLU A 7 -12.91 15.74 25.78
C GLU A 7 -12.48 17.03 25.05
N GLU A 8 -11.38 17.63 25.48
CA GLU A 8 -10.81 18.82 24.83
C GLU A 8 -10.36 18.51 23.40
N ILE A 9 -9.74 17.35 23.17
CA ILE A 9 -9.34 16.90 21.84
C ILE A 9 -10.56 16.70 20.93
N LEU A 10 -11.61 16.06 21.44
CA LEU A 10 -12.83 15.82 20.67
C LEU A 10 -13.58 17.12 20.36
N ALA A 11 -13.66 18.04 21.31
CA ALA A 11 -14.26 19.36 21.11
C ALA A 11 -13.50 20.18 20.05
N ALA A 12 -12.17 20.16 20.10
CA ALA A 12 -11.32 20.82 19.11
C ALA A 12 -11.53 20.24 17.69
N LYS A 13 -11.57 18.91 17.57
CA LYS A 13 -11.87 18.23 16.29
C LYS A 13 -13.25 18.59 15.74
N LYS A 14 -14.25 18.70 16.61
CA LYS A 14 -15.62 19.08 16.21
C LYS A 14 -15.65 20.52 15.70
N ARG A 15 -15.05 21.46 16.43
CA ARG A 15 -14.95 22.88 16.04
C ARG A 15 -14.25 23.03 14.69
N GLU A 16 -13.15 22.31 14.49
CA GLU A 16 -12.40 22.38 13.23
C GLU A 16 -13.19 21.82 12.05
N ARG A 17 -13.91 20.70 12.25
CA ARG A 17 -14.80 20.14 11.23
C ARG A 17 -15.91 21.11 10.84
N GLU A 18 -16.47 21.83 11.80
CA GLU A 18 -17.53 22.81 11.57
C GLU A 18 -17.01 24.04 10.84
N ARG A 19 -15.81 24.53 11.22
CA ARG A 19 -15.09 25.57 10.48
C ARG A 19 -14.90 25.17 9.01
N LEU A 20 -14.39 23.97 8.75
CA LEU A 20 -14.17 23.46 7.40
C LEU A 20 -15.46 23.33 6.59
N ARG A 21 -16.59 22.96 7.22
CA ARG A 21 -17.89 22.87 6.52
C ARG A 21 -18.36 24.23 6.01
N ASN A 22 -18.14 25.28 6.79
CA ASN A 22 -18.64 26.63 6.52
C ASN A 22 -17.72 27.46 5.60
N LEU A 23 -16.55 26.94 5.21
CA LEU A 23 -15.67 27.62 4.27
C LEU A 23 -16.26 27.67 2.84
N PRO A 24 -15.98 28.75 2.08
CA PRO A 24 -16.18 28.79 0.62
C PRO A 24 -15.47 27.63 -0.09
N PHE A 25 -15.95 27.29 -1.28
CA PHE A 25 -15.42 26.16 -2.05
C PHE A 25 -13.95 26.34 -2.43
N GLU A 26 -13.56 27.56 -2.79
CA GLU A 26 -12.21 27.95 -3.19
C GLU A 26 -11.21 27.76 -2.04
N GLU A 27 -11.61 28.11 -0.82
CA GLU A 27 -10.78 27.92 0.39
C GLU A 27 -10.65 26.44 0.77
N LYS A 28 -11.71 25.65 0.55
CA LYS A 28 -11.64 24.19 0.72
C LYS A 28 -10.63 23.55 -0.24
N ILE A 29 -10.58 24.01 -1.50
CA ILE A 29 -9.60 23.54 -2.49
C ILE A 29 -8.17 23.80 -2.01
N LYS A 30 -7.87 25.03 -1.56
CA LYS A 30 -6.53 25.38 -1.06
C LYS A 30 -6.09 24.47 0.08
N ILE A 31 -6.97 24.20 1.05
CA ILE A 31 -6.69 23.31 2.18
C ILE A 31 -6.37 21.88 1.69
N VAL A 32 -7.16 21.37 0.74
CA VAL A 32 -6.92 20.04 0.14
C VAL A 32 -5.59 19.99 -0.60
N GLU A 33 -5.25 21.03 -1.36
CA GLU A 33 -3.96 21.12 -2.06
C GLU A 33 -2.77 21.17 -1.10
N GLU A 34 -2.86 21.94 -0.02
CA GLU A 34 -1.83 22.00 1.02
C GLU A 34 -1.67 20.65 1.73
N MET A 35 -2.78 19.99 2.07
CA MET A 35 -2.75 18.64 2.61
C MET A 35 -2.11 17.65 1.62
N ASN A 36 -2.46 17.72 0.35
CA ASN A 36 -1.88 16.85 -0.68
C ASN A 36 -0.37 17.07 -0.83
N LYS A 37 0.12 18.32 -0.78
CA LYS A 37 1.56 18.62 -0.79
C LYS A 37 2.27 18.05 0.44
N PHE A 38 1.67 18.22 1.63
CA PHE A 38 2.20 17.66 2.87
C PHE A 38 2.25 16.13 2.85
N LEU A 39 1.23 15.49 2.27
CA LEU A 39 1.11 14.04 2.15
C LEU A 39 1.87 13.46 0.93
N ALA A 40 2.33 14.28 -0.01
CA ALA A 40 3.01 13.83 -1.22
C ALA A 40 4.19 12.87 -0.97
N PRO A 41 5.05 13.06 0.05
CA PRO A 41 6.10 12.09 0.38
C PRO A 41 5.57 10.72 0.83
N LEU A 42 4.40 10.68 1.49
CA LEU A 42 3.74 9.43 1.86
C LEU A 42 3.15 8.74 0.63
N HIS A 43 2.51 9.49 -0.26
CA HIS A 43 2.01 8.98 -1.54
C HIS A 43 3.15 8.45 -2.42
N ALA A 44 4.27 9.16 -2.52
CA ALA A 44 5.44 8.72 -3.27
C ALA A 44 6.09 7.44 -2.70
N ARG A 45 6.00 7.23 -1.37
CA ARG A 45 6.41 5.95 -0.74
C ARG A 45 5.46 4.82 -1.11
N LEU A 46 4.16 5.08 -1.16
CA LEU A 46 3.15 4.10 -1.61
C LEU A 46 3.38 3.74 -3.08
N ASP A 47 3.59 4.72 -3.96
CA ASP A 47 3.77 4.49 -5.40
C ASP A 47 5.05 3.73 -5.75
N LYS A 48 6.19 4.04 -5.11
CA LYS A 48 7.46 3.33 -5.37
C LYS A 48 7.40 1.84 -5.02
N ASP A 49 6.49 1.48 -4.14
CA ASP A 49 6.32 0.13 -3.60
C ASP A 49 5.07 -0.56 -4.19
N ASN A 50 4.28 0.14 -5.02
CA ASN A 50 3.06 -0.36 -5.62
C ASN A 50 3.23 -0.57 -7.12
N TRP A 51 3.89 -1.67 -7.49
CA TRP A 51 3.92 -2.14 -8.87
C TRP A 51 2.84 -3.18 -9.13
N ASP A 52 2.28 -3.17 -10.34
CA ASP A 52 1.30 -4.15 -10.79
C ASP A 52 1.89 -5.56 -10.87
N MET A 53 1.09 -6.54 -10.45
CA MET A 53 1.42 -7.95 -10.59
C MET A 53 1.24 -8.38 -12.07
N PRO A 54 2.18 -9.15 -12.65
CA PRO A 54 2.00 -9.72 -13.98
C PRO A 54 0.70 -10.53 -14.08
N ARG A 55 -0.03 -10.40 -15.20
CA ARG A 55 -1.31 -11.11 -15.42
C ARG A 55 -1.24 -12.61 -15.15
N ARG A 56 -0.15 -13.27 -15.54
CA ARG A 56 0.12 -14.70 -15.27
C ARG A 56 0.11 -15.06 -13.78
N ALA A 57 0.62 -14.17 -12.92
CA ALA A 57 0.66 -14.38 -11.48
C ALA A 57 -0.74 -14.22 -10.87
N LEU A 58 -1.52 -13.26 -11.37
CA LEU A 58 -2.92 -13.07 -10.99
C LEU A 58 -3.79 -14.27 -11.38
N VAL A 59 -3.62 -14.81 -12.60
CA VAL A 59 -4.36 -15.99 -13.07
C VAL A 59 -4.09 -17.23 -12.20
N ARG A 60 -2.86 -17.39 -11.73
CA ARG A 60 -2.46 -18.46 -10.79
C ARG A 60 -2.79 -18.15 -9.32
N GLY A 61 -3.49 -17.04 -9.06
CA GLY A 61 -3.91 -16.63 -7.73
C GLY A 61 -2.77 -16.25 -6.77
N VAL A 62 -1.58 -15.94 -7.28
CA VAL A 62 -0.42 -15.53 -6.46
C VAL A 62 -0.75 -14.24 -5.72
N ARG A 63 -0.51 -14.22 -4.42
CA ARG A 63 -0.80 -13.05 -3.56
C ARG A 63 0.48 -12.37 -3.09
N ARG A 64 0.52 -11.04 -3.14
CA ARG A 64 1.60 -10.21 -2.57
C ARG A 64 1.19 -9.65 -1.21
N HIS A 65 2.03 -9.83 -0.21
CA HIS A 65 1.84 -9.30 1.14
C HIS A 65 3.11 -8.64 1.67
N ARG A 66 2.99 -7.89 2.76
CA ARG A 66 4.17 -7.47 3.53
C ARG A 66 4.81 -8.71 4.15
N SER A 67 6.13 -8.79 4.06
CA SER A 67 6.88 -9.90 4.66
C SER A 67 6.86 -9.80 6.19
N GLU A 68 6.71 -10.95 6.83
CA GLU A 68 6.88 -11.13 8.28
C GLU A 68 8.36 -11.24 8.68
N LEU A 69 9.24 -11.49 7.70
CA LEU A 69 10.66 -11.79 7.88
C LEU A 69 11.48 -10.49 7.95
N TRP A 70 12.30 -10.35 9.00
CA TRP A 70 13.14 -9.17 9.22
C TRP A 70 14.09 -8.92 8.04
N GLY A 71 14.21 -7.67 7.60
CA GLY A 71 15.05 -7.29 6.46
C GLY A 71 14.46 -7.61 5.07
N LYS A 72 13.26 -8.20 5.02
CA LYS A 72 12.48 -8.40 3.78
C LYS A 72 11.21 -7.57 3.82
N LYS A 73 10.90 -6.88 2.72
CA LYS A 73 9.72 -6.00 2.62
C LYS A 73 8.46 -6.74 2.16
N TRP A 74 8.60 -7.63 1.19
CA TRP A 74 7.49 -8.25 0.47
C TRP A 74 7.56 -9.77 0.52
N CYS A 75 6.42 -10.42 0.39
CA CYS A 75 6.30 -11.86 0.28
C CYS A 75 5.25 -12.23 -0.78
N TYR A 76 5.60 -13.18 -1.65
CA TYR A 76 4.64 -13.84 -2.54
C TYR A 76 4.20 -15.16 -1.93
N LEU A 77 2.89 -15.38 -1.91
CA LEU A 77 2.26 -16.65 -1.55
C LEU A 77 1.67 -17.29 -2.81
N PHE A 78 2.14 -18.49 -3.12
CA PHE A 78 1.63 -19.32 -4.21
C PHE A 78 0.59 -20.28 -3.63
N PRO A 79 -0.73 -20.05 -3.85
CA PRO A 79 -1.76 -20.85 -3.20
C PRO A 79 -1.75 -22.32 -3.63
N GLU A 80 -1.37 -22.61 -4.88
CA GLU A 80 -1.32 -23.97 -5.41
C GLU A 80 -0.30 -24.86 -4.70
N THR A 81 0.83 -24.29 -4.26
CA THR A 81 1.92 -25.04 -3.62
C THR A 81 2.10 -24.73 -2.14
N GLY A 82 1.42 -23.70 -1.63
CA GLY A 82 1.63 -23.16 -0.28
C GLY A 82 2.98 -22.45 -0.09
N LYS A 83 3.81 -22.34 -1.14
CA LYS A 83 5.15 -21.75 -1.04
C LYS A 83 5.09 -20.24 -0.81
N LYS A 84 6.01 -19.75 0.02
CA LYS A 84 6.22 -18.33 0.31
C LYS A 84 7.61 -17.91 -0.15
N PHE A 85 7.72 -16.76 -0.81
CA PHE A 85 9.00 -16.19 -1.25
C PHE A 85 9.13 -14.74 -0.80
N HIS A 86 10.19 -14.42 -0.06
CA HIS A 86 10.41 -13.11 0.54
C HIS A 86 11.46 -12.29 -0.24
N PHE A 87 11.13 -11.06 -0.59
CA PHE A 87 11.94 -10.20 -1.47
C PHE A 87 11.81 -8.72 -1.12
N ASN A 88 12.66 -7.88 -1.71
CA ASN A 88 12.75 -6.45 -1.42
C ASN A 88 12.43 -5.55 -2.60
N THR A 89 12.81 -5.96 -3.82
CA THR A 89 12.66 -5.13 -5.02
C THR A 89 11.71 -5.76 -6.04
N LYS A 90 11.25 -4.97 -7.01
CA LYS A 90 10.40 -5.46 -8.09
C LYS A 90 11.10 -6.52 -8.92
N GLU A 91 12.38 -6.33 -9.23
CA GLU A 91 13.19 -7.22 -10.06
C GLU A 91 13.37 -8.59 -9.42
N GLU A 92 13.63 -8.62 -8.10
CA GLU A 92 13.66 -9.88 -7.33
C GLU A 92 12.32 -10.60 -7.40
N GLY A 93 11.22 -9.84 -7.23
CA GLY A 93 9.87 -10.37 -7.33
C GLY A 93 9.56 -10.93 -8.73
N ASP A 94 9.86 -10.16 -9.77
CA ASP A 94 9.63 -10.56 -11.16
C ASP A 94 10.44 -11.82 -11.50
N ALA A 95 11.68 -11.94 -11.03
CA ALA A 95 12.51 -13.13 -11.19
C ALA A 95 11.93 -14.37 -10.49
N ILE A 96 11.36 -14.20 -9.27
CA ILE A 96 10.64 -15.28 -8.58
C ILE A 96 9.44 -15.73 -9.39
N LEU A 97 8.62 -14.78 -9.86
CA LEU A 97 7.44 -15.08 -10.68
C LEU A 97 7.84 -15.75 -11.99
N ASP A 98 8.88 -15.28 -12.66
CA ASP A 98 9.39 -15.91 -13.88
C ASP A 98 9.86 -17.33 -13.62
N ARG A 99 10.55 -17.60 -12.52
CA ARG A 99 11.02 -18.95 -12.20
C ARG A 99 9.86 -19.90 -11.87
N GLU A 100 8.99 -19.52 -10.94
CA GLU A 100 7.94 -20.41 -10.45
C GLU A 100 6.75 -20.54 -11.41
N LEU A 101 6.53 -19.57 -12.30
CA LEU A 101 5.44 -19.62 -13.29
C LEU A 101 5.90 -20.19 -14.65
N LYS A 102 7.20 -20.45 -14.85
CA LYS A 102 7.72 -21.10 -16.07
C LYS A 102 7.36 -22.58 -16.16
N ASP A 103 7.00 -23.23 -15.05
CA ASP A 103 6.62 -24.65 -15.01
C ASP A 103 5.17 -24.92 -15.49
N GLY A 104 4.70 -24.14 -16.46
CA GLY A 104 3.46 -24.40 -17.22
C GLY A 104 3.64 -25.40 -18.37
N GLY A 105 4.72 -26.19 -18.37
CA GLY A 105 4.98 -27.26 -19.33
C GLY A 105 4.79 -28.64 -18.71
N LEU A 106 3.56 -29.01 -18.34
CA LEU A 106 3.16 -30.41 -18.09
C LEU A 106 1.62 -30.52 -18.01
N LEU A 107 0.95 -30.23 -19.11
CA LEU A 107 -0.36 -30.78 -19.44
C LEU A 107 -0.36 -31.19 -20.93
N ALA A 108 0.44 -32.22 -21.23
CA ALA A 108 0.34 -32.97 -22.47
C ALA A 108 0.79 -34.42 -22.22
N THR A 109 -0.06 -35.19 -21.54
CA THR A 109 -0.16 -36.65 -21.66
C THR A 109 -1.63 -36.99 -21.64
#